data_AF-A0A453FGH9-F1
#
_entry.id   AF-A0A453FGH9-F1
#
_cell.length_a   1.000
_cell.length_b   1.000
_cell.length_c   1.000
_cell.angle_alpha   90.00
_cell.angle_beta   90.00
_cell.angle_gamma   90.00
#
_symmetry.space_group_name_H-M   'P 1'
#
loop_
_entity.id
_entity.type
_entity.pdbx_description
1 polymer ?
#
loop_
_entity_poly.entity_id
_entity_poly.type
_entity_poly.pdbx_seq_one_letter_code
_entity_poly.pdbx_strand_id
1 'polypeptide(L)' 'LHLTTSELILQVRTHFARPNWKKVLAKIASKHPYAKIGVFYCGAPVLAQELAKLCHEFNGKCTTKFEFHKEYF' A
#
# COMPACT_ATOMS: atom_id res chain seq x y z
N LEU A 1 -19.52 -0.30 -23.39
CA LEU A 1 -20.52 -0.52 -22.32
C LEU A 1 -20.27 0.51 -21.23
N HIS A 2 -21.09 1.56 -21.24
CA HIS A 2 -21.25 2.49 -20.12
C HIS A 2 -21.94 1.71 -18.98
N LEU A 3 -21.29 1.60 -17.82
CA LEU A 3 -21.96 1.20 -16.59
C LEU A 3 -21.69 2.27 -15.54
N THR A 4 -22.53 3.30 -15.58
CA THR A 4 -22.78 4.21 -14.47
C THR A 4 -23.68 3.48 -13.47
N THR A 5 -23.10 2.76 -12.52
CA THR A 5 -23.85 2.29 -11.34
C THR A 5 -23.93 3.47 -10.36
N SER A 6 -25.07 4.15 -10.35
CA SER A 6 -25.37 5.22 -9.41
C SER A 6 -25.68 4.66 -8.02
N GLU A 7 -25.13 5.31 -6.98
CA GLU A 7 -25.60 5.33 -5.59
C GLU A 7 -25.40 4.10 -4.67
N LEU A 8 -24.15 3.65 -4.56
CA LEU A 8 -23.51 3.59 -3.23
C LEU A 8 -22.31 4.53 -3.29
N ILE A 9 -22.38 5.72 -2.68
CA ILE A 9 -21.18 6.55 -2.53
C ILE A 9 -20.32 5.89 -1.44
N LEU A 10 -19.57 4.85 -1.83
CA LEU A 10 -18.35 4.54 -1.12
C LEU A 10 -17.44 5.75 -1.33
N GLN A 11 -16.98 6.39 -0.25
CA GLN A 11 -15.96 7.44 -0.32
C GLN A 11 -14.57 6.84 -0.64
N VAL A 12 -14.54 5.89 -1.57
CA VAL A 12 -13.42 5.06 -1.99
C VAL A 12 -13.51 4.92 -3.50
N ARG A 13 -12.41 5.25 -4.20
CA ARG A 13 -12.31 5.05 -5.64
C ARG A 13 -11.82 3.63 -5.92
N THR A 14 -12.60 2.85 -6.66
CA THR A 14 -12.17 1.53 -7.14
C THR A 14 -11.24 1.70 -8.34
N HIS A 15 -10.02 1.19 -8.22
CA HIS A 15 -9.08 1.12 -9.33
C HIS A 15 -9.03 -0.32 -9.85
N PHE A 16 -9.20 -0.50 -11.16
CA PHE A 16 -9.04 -1.79 -11.82
C PHE A 16 -7.54 -2.08 -12.03
N ALA A 17 -7.19 -3.38 -12.00
CA ALA A 17 -5.82 -3.91 -12.03
C ALA A 17 -5.03 -3.82 -10.71
N ARG A 18 -3.85 -4.47 -10.69
CA ARG A 18 -2.99 -4.56 -9.52
C ARG A 18 -2.38 -3.17 -9.22
N PRO A 19 -2.43 -2.69 -7.97
CA PRO A 19 -1.85 -1.40 -7.62
C PRO A 19 -0.32 -1.39 -7.79
N ASN A 20 0.24 -0.22 -8.09
CA ASN A 20 1.68 0.00 -8.08
C ASN A 20 2.12 0.33 -6.64
N TRP A 21 2.52 -0.70 -5.88
CA TRP A 21 2.87 -0.56 -4.48
C TRP A 21 4.02 0.42 -4.21
N LYS A 22 5.00 0.51 -5.12
CA LYS A 22 6.09 1.49 -5.02
C LYS A 22 5.56 2.93 -5.05
N LYS A 23 4.62 3.25 -5.96
CA LYS A 23 3.99 4.58 -6.01
C LYS A 23 3.13 4.85 -4.78
N VAL A 24 2.43 3.84 -4.27
CA VAL A 24 1.61 3.96 -3.06
C VAL A 24 2.50 4.30 -1.86
N LEU A 25 3.55 3.52 -1.61
CA LEU A 25 4.48 3.75 -0.49
C LEU A 25 5.23 5.08 -0.62
N ALA A 26 5.66 5.47 -1.83
CA ALA A 26 6.28 6.78 -2.05
C ALA A 26 5.36 7.94 -1.67
N LYS A 27 4.07 7.85 -2.04
CA LYS A 27 3.08 8.87 -1.70
C LYS A 27 2.83 8.93 -0.19
N ILE A 28 2.81 7.79 0.49
CA ILE A 28 2.66 7.72 1.95
C ILE A 28 3.88 8.34 2.64
N ALA A 29 5.10 7.96 2.24
CA ALA A 29 6.33 8.50 2.80
C ALA A 29 6.42 10.03 2.65
N SER A 30 6.06 10.55 1.47
CA SER A 30 6.05 12.00 1.22
C SER A 30 5.04 12.76 2.07
N LYS A 31 3.91 12.12 2.43
CA LYS A 31 2.87 12.75 3.26
C LYS A 31 3.16 12.70 4.75
N HIS A 32 3.95 11.73 5.19
CA HIS A 32 4.20 11.45 6.60
C HIS A 32 5.73 11.34 6.87
N PRO A 33 6.49 12.44 6.73
CA PRO A 33 7.91 12.43 7.04
C PRO A 33 8.13 12.14 8.53
N TYR A 34 9.20 11.42 8.85
CA TYR A 34 9.60 11.02 10.22
C TYR A 34 8.60 10.12 10.98
N ALA A 35 7.50 9.71 10.36
CA ALA A 35 6.54 8.78 10.96
C ALA A 35 7.03 7.33 10.92
N LYS A 36 6.52 6.51 11.84
CA LYS A 36 6.58 5.03 11.77
C LYS A 36 5.23 4.50 11.32
N ILE A 37 5.21 3.65 10.30
CA ILE A 37 3.99 3.18 9.64
C ILE A 37 4.02 1.65 9.55
N GLY A 38 3.04 1.00 10.17
CA GLY A 38 2.81 -0.43 10.02
C GLY A 38 2.16 -0.75 8.67
N VAL A 39 2.67 -1.77 7.98
CA VAL A 39 2.13 -2.30 6.73
C VAL A 39 1.73 -3.76 6.96
N PHE A 40 0.42 -4.00 6.97
CA PHE A 40 -0.19 -5.29 7.28
C PHE A 40 -0.73 -5.94 6.00
N TYR A 41 -0.46 -7.23 5.80
CA TYR A 41 -0.93 -7.97 4.63
C TYR A 41 -1.23 -9.44 4.93
N CYS A 42 -2.44 -9.87 4.57
CA CYS A 42 -2.90 -11.26 4.61
C CYS A 42 -3.34 -11.69 3.19
N GLY A 43 -2.58 -12.58 2.55
CA GLY A 43 -2.86 -13.03 1.19
C GLY A 43 -1.68 -13.73 0.50
N ALA A 44 -1.72 -13.76 -0.84
CA ALA A 44 -0.74 -14.49 -1.66
C ALA A 44 0.71 -14.13 -1.31
N PRO A 45 1.60 -15.13 -1.09
CA PRO A 45 2.94 -14.92 -0.53
C PRO A 45 3.85 -14.09 -1.44
N VAL A 46 3.66 -14.17 -2.76
CA VAL A 46 4.42 -13.38 -3.75
C VAL A 46 4.27 -11.88 -3.49
N LEU A 47 3.05 -11.43 -3.16
CA LEU A 47 2.82 -10.02 -2.86
C LEU A 47 3.38 -9.63 -1.49
N ALA A 48 3.31 -10.53 -0.49
CA ALA A 48 3.92 -10.28 0.81
C ALA A 48 5.43 -10.03 0.69
N GLN A 49 6.13 -10.83 -0.13
CA GLN A 49 7.56 -10.67 -0.40
C GLN A 49 7.87 -9.35 -1.10
N GLU A 50 7.06 -8.96 -2.10
CA GLU A 50 7.20 -7.69 -2.82
C GLU A 50 7.04 -6.49 -1.86
N LEU A 51 6.01 -6.51 -1.01
CA LEU A 51 5.76 -5.46 -0.03
C LEU A 51 6.87 -5.36 1.02
N ALA A 52 7.34 -6.49 1.55
CA ALA A 52 8.45 -6.53 2.50
C ALA A 52 9.71 -5.90 1.91
N LYS A 53 10.06 -6.27 0.67
CA LYS A 53 11.22 -5.71 -0.05
C LYS A 53 11.08 -4.20 -0.24
N LEU A 54 9.92 -3.73 -0.67
CA LEU A 54 9.68 -2.30 -0.87
C LEU A 54 9.80 -1.53 0.46
N CYS A 55 9.18 -2.01 1.55
CA CYS A 55 9.28 -1.38 2.86
C CYS A 55 10.74 -1.24 3.31
N HIS A 56 11.55 -2.30 3.13
CA HIS A 56 12.98 -2.28 3.43
C HIS A 56 13.74 -1.23 2.57
N GLU A 57 13.47 -1.17 1.26
CA GLU A 57 14.09 -0.16 0.39
C GLU A 57 13.75 1.27 0.79
N PHE A 58 12.50 1.57 1.15
CA PHE A 58 12.09 2.91 1.55
C PHE A 58 12.73 3.34 2.87
N ASN A 59 12.95 2.42 3.81
CA ASN A 59 13.59 2.72 5.10
C ASN A 59 15.03 3.23 4.98
N GLY A 60 15.72 2.89 3.90
CA GLY A 60 17.07 3.39 3.58
C GLY A 60 17.09 4.67 2.72
N LYS A 61 15.94 5.07 2.16
CA LYS A 61 15.84 6.17 1.18
C LYS A 61 15.03 7.37 1.68
N CYS A 62 14.22 7.20 2.73
CA CYS A 62 13.30 8.21 3.23
C CYS A 62 13.36 8.32 4.76
N THR A 63 12.80 9.41 5.30
CA THR A 63 12.73 9.65 6.75
C THR A 63 11.60 8.86 7.43
N THR A 64 10.56 8.48 6.67
CA THR A 64 9.49 7.59 7.13
C THR A 64 10.03 6.17 7.30
N LYS A 65 9.63 5.50 8.39
CA LYS A 65 9.95 4.10 8.66
C LYS A 65 8.72 3.23 8.45
N PHE A 66 8.86 2.20 7.64
CA PHE A 66 7.85 1.19 7.36
C PHE A 66 8.20 -0.11 8.07
N GLU A 67 7.23 -0.67 8.79
CA GLU A 67 7.33 -1.95 9.48
C GLU A 67 6.34 -2.92 8.85
N PHE A 68 6.84 -3.95 8.16
CA PHE A 68 5.99 -4.90 7.44
C PHE A 68 5.64 -6.10 8.31
N HIS A 69 4.35 -6.42 8.38
CA HIS A 69 3.80 -7.53 9.13
C HIS A 69 3.01 -8.45 8.18
N LYS A 70 3.49 -9.68 8.00
CA LYS A 70 2.71 -10.73 7.35
C LYS A 70 1.79 -11.35 8.38
N GLU A 71 0.49 -11.22 8.18
CA GLU A 71 -0.53 -11.73 9.10
C GLU A 71 -1.26 -12.92 8.51
N TYR A 72 -1.67 -13.84 9.39
CA TYR A 72 -2.56 -14.96 9.10
C TYR A 72 -3.84 -14.71 9.90
N PHE A 73 -4.78 -13.97 9.32
CA PHE A 73 -6.12 -13.76 9.88
C PHE A 73 -7.09 -14.84 9.41
#